data_AF-A0A2E9WPH0-F1
#
_entry.id   AF-A0A2E9WPH0-F1
#
_cell.length_a   1.000
_cell.length_b   1.000
_cell.length_c   1.000
_cell.angle_alpha   90.00
_cell.angle_beta   90.00
_cell.angle_gamma   90.00
#
_symmetry.space_group_name_H-M   'P 1'
#
loop_
_entity.id
_entity.type
_entity.pdbx_description
1 polymer ?
#
loop_
_entity_poly.entity_id
_entity_poly.type
_entity_poly.pdbx_seq_one_letter_code
_entity_poly.pdbx_strand_id
1 'polypeptide(L)'
;MKLLALNCNQCGAPLEVPAKAKFVTCNFCSTQLSVQRTDKVAYTEAIEEIQERTRQMSEDLKHLKKQSAVEDLDRSWRRRREQFMVRSQQGELSVPTRAMATAIGTVTTIGGLLWMWFAINMGAPGPFPLFGLLFIGSGIFGAMRMSAKADDFRRSHRAYLSKRHDLLS
;
A
#
# COMPACT_ATOMS: atom_id res chain seq x y z
N MET A 1 -63.59 -6.65 -10.00
CA MET A 1 -62.11 -6.62 -9.97
C MET A 1 -61.63 -7.76 -9.08
N LYS A 2 -60.63 -8.56 -9.46
CA LYS A 2 -60.13 -9.66 -8.60
C LYS A 2 -59.08 -9.11 -7.62
N LEU A 3 -59.42 -9.11 -6.33
CA LEU A 3 -58.52 -8.77 -5.23
C LEU A 3 -57.94 -10.06 -4.68
N LEU A 4 -56.65 -10.04 -4.36
CA LEU A 4 -55.93 -11.15 -3.74
C LEU A 4 -55.61 -10.75 -2.31
N ALA A 5 -56.06 -11.56 -1.34
CA ALA A 5 -55.71 -11.37 0.06
C ALA A 5 -54.30 -11.92 0.30
N LEU A 6 -53.37 -11.06 0.72
CA LEU A 6 -52.01 -11.41 1.09
C LEU A 6 -51.73 -10.87 2.49
N ASN A 7 -50.81 -11.50 3.23
CA ASN A 7 -50.34 -10.94 4.49
C ASN A 7 -49.09 -10.09 4.25
N CYS A 8 -48.98 -9.00 4.98
CA CYS A 8 -47.75 -8.21 5.06
C CYS A 8 -46.65 -9.06 5.69
N ASN A 9 -45.52 -9.21 5.00
CA ASN A 9 -44.39 -9.99 5.50
C ASN A 9 -43.63 -9.31 6.65
N GLN A 10 -43.90 -8.02 6.92
CA GLN A 10 -43.29 -7.27 8.03
C GLN A 10 -44.15 -7.26 9.30
N CYS A 11 -45.46 -7.05 9.18
CA CYS A 11 -46.35 -6.88 10.35
C CYS A 11 -47.49 -7.91 10.44
N GLY A 12 -47.62 -8.83 9.48
CA GLY A 12 -48.67 -9.85 9.46
C GLY A 12 -50.08 -9.33 9.13
N ALA A 13 -50.26 -8.02 8.92
CA ALA A 13 -51.57 -7.44 8.60
C ALA A 13 -52.12 -7.95 7.25
N PRO A 14 -53.45 -8.19 7.15
CA PRO A 14 -54.09 -8.58 5.90
C PRO A 14 -54.09 -7.40 4.91
N LEU A 15 -53.72 -7.69 3.66
CA LEU A 15 -53.62 -6.74 2.55
C LEU A 15 -54.46 -7.22 1.38
N GLU A 16 -55.28 -6.32 0.85
CA GLU A 16 -56.02 -6.56 -0.39
C GLU A 16 -55.24 -5.97 -1.56
N VAL A 17 -54.68 -6.85 -2.39
CA VAL A 17 -53.82 -6.46 -3.49
C VAL A 17 -54.53 -6.71 -4.82
N PRO A 18 -54.58 -5.73 -5.75
CA PRO A 18 -55.09 -5.97 -7.09
C PRO A 18 -54.26 -7.08 -7.79
N ALA A 19 -54.92 -7.98 -8.51
CA ALA A 19 -54.26 -9.13 -9.16
C ALA A 19 -53.08 -8.75 -10.08
N LYS A 20 -53.01 -7.51 -10.57
CA LYS A 20 -51.95 -6.99 -11.46
C LYS A 20 -50.92 -6.06 -10.78
N ALA A 21 -51.08 -5.71 -9.51
CA ALA A 21 -50.18 -4.76 -8.85
C ALA A 21 -48.81 -5.40 -8.54
N LYS A 22 -47.72 -4.73 -8.91
CA LYS A 22 -46.33 -5.16 -8.59
C LYS A 22 -45.84 -4.64 -7.24
N PHE A 23 -46.42 -3.55 -6.77
CA PHE A 23 -46.07 -2.87 -5.52
C PHE A 23 -47.34 -2.58 -4.74
N VAL A 24 -47.27 -2.71 -3.42
CA VAL A 24 -48.34 -2.35 -2.49
C VAL A 24 -47.74 -1.73 -1.23
N THR A 25 -48.39 -0.71 -0.70
CA THR A 25 -48.01 -0.13 0.60
C THR A 25 -48.93 -0.72 1.67
N CYS A 26 -48.35 -1.19 2.77
CA CYS A 26 -49.15 -1.70 3.88
C CYS A 26 -49.86 -0.54 4.59
N ASN A 27 -51.18 -0.62 4.77
CA ASN A 27 -51.93 0.41 5.50
C ASN A 27 -51.65 0.43 7.02
N PHE A 28 -51.04 -0.62 7.57
CA PHE A 28 -50.77 -0.75 9.00
C PHE A 28 -49.36 -0.31 9.39
N CYS A 29 -48.33 -0.83 8.70
CA CYS A 29 -46.92 -0.50 8.98
C CYS A 29 -46.32 0.50 7.99
N SER A 30 -47.10 0.99 7.02
CA SER A 30 -46.67 1.94 5.99
C SER A 30 -45.51 1.50 5.10
N THR A 31 -45.02 0.26 5.23
CA THR A 31 -43.90 -0.27 4.46
C THR A 31 -44.31 -0.53 3.01
N GLN A 32 -43.42 -0.15 2.07
CA GLN A 32 -43.57 -0.48 0.65
C GLN A 32 -43.09 -1.91 0.37
N LEU A 33 -44.00 -2.73 -0.15
CA LEU A 33 -43.78 -4.16 -0.42
C LEU A 33 -43.85 -4.44 -1.92
N SER A 34 -42.93 -5.24 -2.44
CA SER A 34 -43.04 -5.87 -3.76
C SER A 34 -43.89 -7.13 -3.65
N VAL A 35 -44.73 -7.39 -4.66
CA VAL A 35 -45.61 -8.57 -4.70
C VAL A 35 -45.01 -9.59 -5.66
N GLN A 36 -44.35 -10.60 -5.13
CA GLN A 36 -43.78 -11.70 -5.90
C GLN A 36 -44.84 -12.78 -6.11
N ARG A 37 -44.93 -13.30 -7.35
CA ARG A 37 -45.90 -14.33 -7.73
C ARG A 37 -45.15 -15.45 -8.44
N THR A 38 -45.17 -16.63 -7.84
CA THR A 38 -44.76 -17.90 -8.45
C THR A 38 -46.01 -18.75 -8.70
N ASP A 39 -45.94 -19.74 -9.60
CA ASP A 39 -47.09 -20.50 -10.12
C ASP A 39 -48.03 -21.11 -9.05
N LYS A 40 -47.61 -21.16 -7.78
CA LYS A 40 -48.39 -21.71 -6.65
C LYS A 40 -48.47 -20.81 -5.42
N VAL A 41 -47.72 -19.69 -5.36
CA VAL A 41 -47.61 -18.86 -4.14
C VAL A 41 -47.45 -17.40 -4.52
N ALA A 42 -48.17 -16.51 -3.84
CA ALA A 42 -47.95 -15.07 -3.90
C ALA A 42 -47.55 -14.58 -2.50
N TYR A 43 -46.46 -13.82 -2.41
CA TYR A 43 -45.95 -13.29 -1.15
C TYR A 43 -45.46 -11.84 -1.32
N THR A 44 -45.33 -11.12 -0.20
CA THR A 44 -44.86 -9.72 -0.17
C THR A 44 -43.44 -9.63 0.37
N GLU A 45 -42.59 -8.76 -0.19
CA GLU A 45 -41.22 -8.54 0.26
C GLU A 45 -40.94 -7.04 0.39
N ALA A 46 -40.38 -6.60 1.53
CA ALA A 46 -40.13 -5.17 1.81
C ALA A 46 -38.95 -4.63 1.01
N ILE A 47 -39.14 -3.50 0.32
CA ILE A 47 -38.14 -2.92 -0.60
C ILE A 47 -37.13 -2.03 0.14
N GLU A 48 -37.54 -1.38 1.24
CA GLU A 48 -36.72 -0.44 2.01
C GLU A 48 -35.46 -1.10 2.60
N GLU A 49 -35.55 -2.36 3.01
CA GLU A 49 -34.43 -3.07 3.64
C GLU A 49 -33.30 -3.41 2.66
N ILE A 50 -33.61 -3.52 1.36
CA ILE A 50 -32.64 -3.87 0.32
C ILE A 50 -31.83 -2.64 -0.11
N GLN A 51 -32.46 -1.46 -0.25
CA GLN A 51 -31.76 -0.23 -0.65
C GLN A 51 -30.82 0.28 0.45
N GLU A 52 -31.26 0.24 1.72
CA GLU A 52 -30.46 0.72 2.84
C GLU A 52 -29.26 -0.20 3.11
N ARG A 53 -29.46 -1.54 3.09
CA ARG A 53 -28.35 -2.50 3.19
C ARG A 53 -27.37 -2.39 2.02
N THR A 54 -27.85 -2.17 0.80
CA THR A 54 -26.97 -2.01 -0.38
C THR A 54 -26.14 -0.72 -0.28
N ARG A 55 -26.71 0.36 0.28
CA ARG A 55 -25.99 1.63 0.48
C ARG A 55 -24.91 1.50 1.56
N GLN A 56 -25.23 0.90 2.70
CA GLN A 56 -24.28 0.65 3.79
C GLN A 56 -23.15 -0.28 3.34
N MET A 57 -23.48 -1.38 2.66
CA MET A 57 -22.48 -2.27 2.07
C MET A 57 -21.61 -1.56 1.02
N SER A 58 -22.16 -0.64 0.23
CA SER A 58 -21.36 0.13 -0.73
C SER A 58 -20.39 1.10 -0.05
N GLU A 59 -20.73 1.65 1.11
CA GLU A 59 -19.83 2.52 1.87
C GLU A 59 -18.73 1.71 2.56
N ASP A 60 -19.07 0.58 3.18
CA ASP A 60 -18.11 -0.35 3.78
C ASP A 60 -17.12 -0.88 2.75
N LEU A 61 -17.59 -1.24 1.55
CA LEU A 61 -16.72 -1.67 0.45
C LEU A 61 -15.73 -0.57 0.00
N LYS A 62 -16.13 0.71 0.06
CA LYS A 62 -15.22 1.83 -0.26
C LYS A 62 -14.13 1.96 0.82
N HIS A 63 -14.50 1.85 2.09
CA HIS A 63 -13.54 1.87 3.20
C HIS A 63 -12.56 0.70 3.15
N LEU A 64 -13.06 -0.52 2.94
CA LEU A 64 -12.25 -1.73 2.79
C LEU A 64 -11.31 -1.64 1.58
N LYS A 65 -11.78 -1.13 0.45
CA LYS A 65 -10.95 -0.96 -0.75
C LYS A 65 -9.84 0.06 -0.54
N LYS A 66 -10.11 1.17 0.16
CA LYS A 66 -9.08 2.15 0.54
C LYS A 66 -8.03 1.51 1.46
N GLN A 67 -8.45 0.76 2.48
CA GLN A 67 -7.53 0.07 3.41
C GLN A 67 -6.65 -0.96 2.67
N SER A 68 -7.26 -1.83 1.86
CA SER A 68 -6.54 -2.82 1.06
C SER A 68 -5.52 -2.17 0.11
N ALA A 69 -5.86 -1.05 -0.53
CA ALA A 69 -4.94 -0.34 -1.41
C ALA A 69 -3.70 0.20 -0.67
N VAL A 70 -3.88 0.70 0.56
CA VAL A 70 -2.78 1.15 1.41
C VAL A 70 -1.90 -0.03 1.85
N GLU A 71 -2.50 -1.14 2.26
CA GLU A 71 -1.75 -2.34 2.66
C GLU A 71 -0.90 -2.92 1.52
N ASP A 72 -1.46 -2.98 0.31
CA ASP A 72 -0.73 -3.46 -0.86
C ASP A 72 0.39 -2.50 -1.27
N LEU A 73 0.16 -1.19 -1.15
CA LEU A 73 1.19 -0.18 -1.34
C LEU A 73 2.34 -0.37 -0.34
N ASP A 74 2.03 -0.54 0.94
CA ASP A 74 3.02 -0.74 2.02
C ASP A 74 3.78 -2.06 1.84
N ARG A 75 3.12 -3.14 1.41
CA ARG A 75 3.75 -4.42 1.08
C ARG A 75 4.67 -4.31 -0.13
N SER A 76 4.27 -3.56 -1.16
CA SER A 76 5.11 -3.28 -2.33
C SER A 76 6.35 -2.45 -1.96
N TRP A 77 6.19 -1.52 -1.02
CA TRP A 77 7.28 -0.68 -0.53
C TRP A 77 8.27 -1.48 0.32
N ARG A 78 7.79 -2.38 1.19
CA ARG A 78 8.66 -3.30 1.96
C ARG A 78 9.55 -4.17 1.06
N ARG A 79 8.99 -4.75 0.00
CA ARG A 79 9.80 -5.51 -0.98
C ARG A 79 10.81 -4.63 -1.72
N ARG A 80 10.41 -3.42 -2.11
CA ARG A 80 11.29 -2.48 -2.84
C ARG A 80 12.32 -1.77 -1.96
N ARG A 81 12.13 -1.62 -0.65
CA ARG A 81 13.14 -1.00 0.22
C ARG A 81 14.30 -1.95 0.50
N GLU A 82 14.05 -3.25 0.55
CA GLU A 82 15.06 -4.27 0.85
C GLU A 82 16.19 -4.30 -0.20
N GLN A 83 15.87 -4.15 -1.49
CA GLN A 83 16.88 -4.02 -2.56
C GLN A 83 17.79 -2.78 -2.39
N PHE A 84 17.29 -1.72 -1.75
CA PHE A 84 18.05 -0.50 -1.54
C PHE A 84 18.90 -0.54 -0.26
N MET A 85 18.53 -1.36 0.72
CA MET A 85 19.27 -1.50 1.96
C MET A 85 20.66 -2.08 1.70
N VAL A 86 21.62 -1.68 2.53
CA VAL A 86 22.97 -2.24 2.54
C VAL A 86 23.17 -2.84 3.92
N ARG A 87 23.69 -4.07 3.98
CA ARG A 87 24.00 -4.70 5.25
C ARG A 87 25.19 -3.95 5.85
N SER A 88 24.99 -3.33 7.01
CA SER A 88 26.09 -2.66 7.71
C SER A 88 27.10 -3.71 8.20
N GLN A 89 28.32 -3.29 8.53
CA GLN A 89 29.32 -4.19 9.12
C GLN A 89 28.85 -4.86 10.43
N GLN A 90 27.85 -4.27 11.10
CA GLN A 90 27.27 -4.78 12.34
C GLN A 90 26.07 -5.72 12.09
N GLY A 91 25.79 -6.08 10.84
CA GLY A 91 24.69 -6.99 10.49
C GLY A 91 23.32 -6.34 10.42
N GLU A 92 23.18 -5.09 10.86
CA GLU A 92 21.92 -4.35 10.78
C GLU A 92 21.64 -3.85 9.35
N LEU A 93 20.37 -3.92 8.94
CA LEU A 93 19.86 -3.36 7.70
C LEU A 93 19.75 -1.84 7.85
N SER A 94 20.79 -1.10 7.45
CA SER A 94 20.76 0.35 7.48
C SER A 94 20.36 0.95 6.13
N VAL A 95 19.61 2.04 6.19
CA VAL A 95 19.30 2.84 5.00
C VAL A 95 20.61 3.50 4.55
N PRO A 96 21.00 3.41 3.27
CA PRO A 96 22.21 4.08 2.79
C PRO A 96 22.09 5.59 3.01
N THR A 97 22.86 6.11 3.95
CA THR A 97 22.94 7.55 4.24
C THR A 97 24.08 8.17 3.45
N ARG A 98 23.92 9.43 3.05
CA ARG A 98 25.02 10.20 2.45
C ARG A 98 26.22 10.30 3.40
N ALA A 99 25.97 10.29 4.72
CA ALA A 99 27.01 10.28 5.76
C ALA A 99 27.92 9.04 5.70
N MET A 100 27.36 7.85 5.41
CA MET A 100 28.13 6.62 5.22
C MET A 100 29.01 6.70 3.97
N ALA A 101 28.48 7.23 2.86
CA ALA A 101 29.26 7.40 1.62
C ALA A 101 30.43 8.39 1.81
N THR A 102 30.21 9.51 2.52
CA THR A 102 31.27 10.46 2.85
C THR A 102 32.31 9.87 3.81
N ALA A 103 31.89 9.10 4.81
CA ALA A 103 32.80 8.48 5.76
C ALA A 103 33.73 7.46 5.07
N ILE A 104 33.20 6.59 4.21
CA ILE A 104 34.00 5.64 3.43
C ILE A 104 34.99 6.37 2.52
N GLY A 105 34.54 7.41 1.81
CA GLY A 105 35.41 8.20 0.95
C GLY A 105 36.58 8.84 1.72
N THR A 106 36.29 9.48 2.85
CA THR A 106 37.30 10.14 3.70
C THR A 106 38.30 9.14 4.28
N VAL A 107 37.82 8.04 4.87
CA VAL A 107 38.68 7.02 5.49
C VAL A 107 39.60 6.37 4.44
N THR A 108 39.05 6.03 3.28
CA THR A 108 39.84 5.39 2.22
C THR A 108 40.88 6.35 1.64
N THR A 109 40.55 7.64 1.53
CA THR A 109 41.50 8.67 1.07
C THR A 109 42.66 8.83 2.05
N ILE A 110 42.36 8.99 3.34
CA ILE A 110 43.39 9.13 4.39
C ILE A 110 44.25 7.86 4.47
N GLY A 111 43.62 6.68 4.44
CA GLY A 111 44.33 5.40 4.46
C GLY A 111 45.28 5.22 3.28
N GLY A 112 44.85 5.59 2.06
CA GLY A 112 45.70 5.55 0.87
C GLY A 112 46.91 6.48 0.96
N LEU A 113 46.72 7.69 1.48
CA LEU A 113 47.81 8.65 1.69
C LEU A 113 48.79 8.17 2.78
N LEU A 114 48.29 7.62 3.88
CA LEU A 114 49.10 7.03 4.94
C LEU A 114 49.91 5.83 4.43
N TRP A 115 49.30 4.97 3.62
CA TRP A 115 49.98 3.84 2.98
C TRP A 115 51.14 4.31 2.10
N MET A 116 50.90 5.29 1.23
CA MET A 116 51.94 5.85 0.36
C MET A 116 53.10 6.44 1.16
N TRP A 117 52.77 7.25 2.18
CA TRP A 117 53.76 7.86 3.06
C TRP A 117 54.60 6.79 3.77
N PHE A 118 53.97 5.78 4.36
CA PHE A 118 54.66 4.70 5.05
C PHE A 118 55.54 3.85 4.11
N ALA A 119 55.02 3.48 2.94
CA ALA A 119 55.74 2.68 1.95
C ALA A 119 57.00 3.38 1.41
N ILE A 120 56.94 4.70 1.18
CA ILE A 120 58.10 5.50 0.75
C ILE A 120 59.16 5.52 1.87
N ASN A 121 58.76 5.72 3.13
CA ASN A 121 59.70 5.78 4.25
C ASN A 121 60.38 4.44 4.55
N MET A 122 59.76 3.31 4.23
CA MET A 122 60.36 1.98 4.37
C MET A 122 61.27 1.57 3.20
N GLY A 123 61.47 2.43 2.19
CA GLY A 123 62.27 2.11 1.02
C GLY A 123 61.65 1.00 0.16
N ALA A 124 60.32 0.88 0.17
CA ALA A 124 59.63 -0.15 -0.59
C ALA A 124 59.90 0.01 -2.11
N PRO A 125 59.94 -1.09 -2.88
CA PRO A 125 60.14 -1.05 -4.33
C PRO A 125 59.14 -0.10 -5.02
N GLY A 126 59.59 0.59 -6.07
CA GLY A 126 58.86 1.65 -6.77
C GLY A 126 57.35 1.45 -7.04
N PRO A 127 56.85 0.26 -7.41
CA PRO A 127 55.41 0.08 -7.64
C PRO A 127 54.57 -0.04 -6.35
N PHE A 128 55.18 -0.31 -5.19
CA PHE A 128 54.47 -0.63 -3.95
C PHE A 128 53.67 0.55 -3.36
N PRO A 129 54.21 1.79 -3.33
CA PRO A 129 53.42 2.95 -2.92
C PRO A 129 52.23 3.24 -3.85
N LEU A 130 52.33 2.92 -5.15
CA LEU A 130 51.27 3.21 -6.13
C LEU A 130 49.96 2.43 -5.86
N PHE A 131 50.01 1.34 -5.10
CA PHE A 131 48.79 0.66 -4.65
C PHE A 131 47.87 1.56 -3.79
N GLY A 132 48.42 2.59 -3.13
CA GLY A 132 47.61 3.59 -2.43
C GLY A 132 46.62 4.32 -3.37
N LEU A 133 47.01 4.55 -4.63
CA LEU A 133 46.13 5.16 -5.63
C LEU A 133 44.96 4.23 -6.01
N LEU A 134 45.18 2.90 -6.01
CA LEU A 134 44.12 1.91 -6.22
C LEU A 134 43.11 1.90 -5.06
N PHE A 135 43.59 2.02 -3.82
CA PHE A 135 42.70 2.16 -2.65
C PHE A 135 41.85 3.43 -2.76
N ILE A 136 42.46 4.57 -3.07
CA ILE A 136 41.75 5.84 -3.24
C ILE A 136 40.70 5.72 -4.36
N GLY A 137 41.10 5.20 -5.52
CA GLY A 137 40.19 5.01 -6.66
C GLY A 137 39.02 4.08 -6.37
N SER A 138 39.27 2.93 -5.73
CA SER A 138 38.20 1.99 -5.34
C SER A 138 37.26 2.57 -4.27
N GLY A 139 37.78 3.33 -3.31
CA GLY A 139 36.98 4.04 -2.31
C GLY A 139 36.06 5.09 -2.93
N ILE A 140 36.59 5.91 -3.84
CA ILE A 140 35.82 6.93 -4.57
C ILE A 140 34.72 6.27 -5.42
N PHE A 141 35.04 5.20 -6.14
CA PHE A 141 34.06 4.45 -6.93
C PHE A 141 32.95 3.84 -6.06
N GLY A 142 33.31 3.24 -4.92
CA GLY A 142 32.37 2.72 -3.94
C GLY A 142 31.44 3.81 -3.39
N ALA A 143 32.01 4.98 -3.04
CA ALA A 143 31.25 6.12 -2.54
C ALA A 143 30.26 6.68 -3.58
N MET A 144 30.64 6.74 -4.86
CA MET A 144 29.74 7.14 -5.96
C MET A 144 28.58 6.17 -6.12
N ARG A 145 28.84 4.85 -6.15
CA ARG A 145 27.78 3.84 -6.24
C ARG A 145 26.83 3.90 -5.04
N MET A 146 27.35 4.09 -3.84
CA MET A 146 26.55 4.18 -2.62
C MET A 146 25.66 5.44 -2.62
N SER A 147 26.19 6.57 -3.11
CA SER A 147 25.44 7.82 -3.24
C SER A 147 24.31 7.70 -4.26
N ALA A 148 24.55 7.08 -5.42
CA ALA A 148 23.51 6.80 -6.41
C ALA A 148 22.39 5.92 -5.83
N LYS A 149 22.76 4.86 -5.09
CA LYS A 149 21.79 3.98 -4.40
C LYS A 149 20.96 4.74 -3.36
N ALA A 150 21.58 5.66 -2.61
CA ALA A 150 20.89 6.50 -1.64
C ALA A 150 19.90 7.48 -2.30
N ASP A 151 20.25 8.04 -3.46
CA ASP A 151 19.36 8.94 -4.20
C ASP A 151 18.17 8.19 -4.82
N ASP A 152 18.38 6.97 -5.34
CA ASP A 152 17.30 6.11 -5.82
C ASP A 152 16.34 5.70 -4.69
N PHE A 153 16.87 5.39 -3.51
CA PHE A 153 16.06 5.17 -2.33
C PHE A 153 15.22 6.40 -1.97
N ARG A 154 15.82 7.60 -1.96
CA ARG A 154 15.09 8.84 -1.64
C ARG A 154 14.01 9.16 -2.66
N ARG A 155 14.27 8.94 -3.95
CA ARG A 155 13.30 9.16 -5.03
C ARG A 155 12.11 8.20 -4.89
N SER A 156 12.40 6.92 -4.72
CA SER A 156 11.36 5.89 -4.56
C SER A 156 10.56 6.04 -3.27
N HIS A 157 11.20 6.47 -2.18
CA HIS A 157 10.52 6.75 -0.91
C HIS A 157 9.55 7.94 -1.02
N ARG A 158 9.97 9.03 -1.69
CA ARG A 158 9.09 10.17 -1.94
C ARG A 158 7.87 9.78 -2.79
N ALA A 159 8.08 8.99 -3.84
CA ALA A 159 6.98 8.48 -4.66
C ALA A 159 6.00 7.61 -3.87
N TYR A 160 6.51 6.79 -2.94
CA TYR A 160 5.67 6.02 -2.02
C TYR A 160 4.86 6.92 -1.08
N LEU A 161 5.48 7.92 -0.45
CA LEU A 161 4.79 8.84 0.45
C LEU A 161 3.71 9.65 -0.26
N SER A 162 3.96 10.11 -1.49
CA SER A 162 2.97 10.80 -2.33
C SER A 162 1.75 9.90 -2.57
N LYS A 163 1.96 8.67 -3.06
CA LYS A 163 0.86 7.73 -3.32
C LYS A 163 0.06 7.40 -2.05
N ARG A 164 0.75 7.29 -0.91
CA ARG A 164 0.09 7.02 0.37
C ARG A 164 -0.77 8.21 0.81
N HIS A 165 -0.29 9.44 0.61
CA HIS A 165 -1.07 10.64 0.88
C HIS A 165 -2.33 10.69 0.01
N ASP A 166 -2.20 10.42 -1.30
CA ASP A 166 -3.34 10.43 -2.24
C ASP A 166 -4.42 9.39 -1.91
N LEU A 167 -4.03 8.25 -1.33
CA LEU A 167 -4.98 7.21 -0.88
C LEU A 167 -5.70 7.57 0.43
N LEU A 168 -5.08 8.42 1.24
CA LEU A 168 -5.60 8.83 2.56
C LEU A 168 -6.41 10.14 2.50
N SER A 169 -6.23 10.96 1.46
CA SER A 169 -7.14 12.07 1.13
C SER A 169 -8.52 11.58 0.66
#